data_AF-A0A0J7JUZ4-F1
#
_entry.id   AF-A0A0J7JUZ4-F1
#
_cell.length_a   1.000
_cell.length_b   1.000
_cell.length_c   1.000
_cell.angle_alpha   90.00
_cell.angle_beta   90.00
_cell.angle_gamma   90.00
#
_symmetry.space_group_name_H-M   'P 1'
#
loop_
_entity.id
_entity.type
_entity.pdbx_description
1 polymer ?
#
loop_
_entity_poly.entity_id
_entity_poly.type
_entity_poly.pdbx_seq_one_letter_code
_entity_poly.pdbx_strand_id
1 'polypeptide(L)'
;MHTIERFITLLYDRTSTETNIDKARRKMFAKKSNVQLIPPTRAALKQHVLRAVYQVGHVWVLALVPAPTPPSSTDWGWIKSSGVNEPLWTTLPETSKMCRELVSCKDCMKRCKCKKAGLECTPLCACDGE
;
A
#
# COMPACT_ATOMS: atom_id res chain seq x y z
N MET A 1 -6.57 -11.98 -5.39
CA MET A 1 -6.09 -10.60 -5.09
C MET A 1 -6.49 -9.58 -6.13
N HIS A 2 -6.37 -9.84 -7.44
CA HIS A 2 -6.69 -8.85 -8.50
C HIS A 2 -8.07 -8.18 -8.36
N THR A 3 -9.13 -8.94 -8.07
CA THR A 3 -10.48 -8.38 -7.87
C THR A 3 -10.54 -7.40 -6.71
N ILE A 4 -9.87 -7.72 -5.59
CA ILE A 4 -9.83 -6.84 -4.41
C ILE A 4 -8.98 -5.61 -4.70
N GLU A 5 -7.82 -5.76 -5.34
CA GLU A 5 -7.01 -4.63 -5.79
C GLU A 5 -7.82 -3.67 -6.67
N ARG A 6 -8.56 -4.21 -7.65
CA ARG A 6 -9.42 -3.41 -8.53
C ARG A 6 -10.52 -2.67 -7.75
N PHE A 7 -11.21 -3.38 -6.86
CA PHE A 7 -12.25 -2.79 -6.00
C PHE A 7 -11.69 -1.63 -5.18
N ILE A 8 -10.56 -1.85 -4.49
CA ILE A 8 -9.93 -0.81 -3.68
C ILE A 8 -9.46 0.35 -4.55
N THR A 9 -8.82 0.11 -5.71
CA THR A 9 -8.45 1.20 -6.63
C THR A 9 -9.64 2.07 -7.00
N LEU A 10 -10.80 1.47 -7.29
CA LEU A 10 -12.03 2.20 -7.63
C LEU A 10 -12.67 2.96 -6.46
N LEU A 11 -12.41 2.57 -5.20
CA LEU A 11 -12.83 3.35 -4.03
C LEU A 11 -12.10 4.70 -3.96
N TYR A 12 -10.84 4.76 -4.40
CA TYR A 12 -10.02 5.98 -4.35
C TYR A 12 -10.08 6.79 -5.66
N ASP A 13 -10.33 6.13 -6.78
CA ASP A 13 -10.52 6.75 -8.11
C ASP A 13 -11.42 5.88 -8.99
N ARG A 14 -12.69 6.26 -9.08
CA ARG A 14 -13.71 5.56 -9.89
C ARG A 14 -13.42 5.57 -11.39
N THR A 15 -12.60 6.51 -11.86
CA THR A 15 -12.24 6.65 -13.28
C THR A 15 -10.98 5.87 -13.65
N SER A 16 -10.27 5.34 -12.64
CA SER A 16 -9.02 4.62 -12.86
C SER A 16 -9.26 3.39 -13.73
N THR A 17 -8.41 3.19 -14.73
CA THR A 17 -8.33 1.95 -15.52
C THR A 17 -7.27 0.99 -14.99
N GLU A 18 -6.54 1.37 -13.94
CA GLU A 18 -5.48 0.53 -13.38
C GLU A 18 -6.04 -0.68 -12.64
N THR A 19 -5.43 -1.83 -12.89
CA THR A 19 -5.73 -3.11 -12.22
C THR A 19 -4.68 -3.47 -11.17
N ASN A 20 -3.52 -2.80 -11.20
CA ASN A 20 -2.47 -2.93 -10.23
C ASN A 20 -2.52 -1.75 -9.24
N ILE A 21 -2.75 -2.07 -7.96
CA ILE A 21 -2.95 -1.05 -6.93
C ILE A 21 -1.71 -0.19 -6.68
N ASP A 22 -0.50 -0.75 -6.83
CA ASP A 22 0.75 0.00 -6.63
C ASP A 22 0.97 1.01 -7.78
N LYS A 23 0.61 0.66 -9.02
CA LYS A 23 0.60 1.59 -10.15
C LYS A 23 -0.41 2.71 -9.94
N ALA A 24 -1.62 2.37 -9.50
CA ALA A 24 -2.66 3.34 -9.17
C ALA A 24 -2.20 4.28 -8.04
N ARG A 25 -1.62 3.72 -6.97
CA ARG A 25 -1.07 4.48 -5.84
C ARG A 25 0.01 5.44 -6.31
N ARG A 26 0.96 5.00 -7.15
CA ARG A 26 2.03 5.85 -7.70
C ARG A 26 1.46 7.03 -8.50
N LYS A 27 0.51 6.77 -9.40
CA LYS A 27 -0.16 7.81 -10.20
C LYS A 27 -0.88 8.84 -9.32
N MET A 28 -1.55 8.38 -8.26
CA MET A 28 -2.27 9.30 -7.37
C MET A 28 -1.33 10.04 -6.41
N PHE A 29 -0.25 9.42 -5.96
CA PHE A 29 0.75 10.07 -5.10
C PHE A 29 1.39 11.29 -5.79
N ALA A 30 1.59 11.20 -7.10
CA ALA A 30 2.07 12.33 -7.89
C ALA A 30 1.09 13.51 -7.96
N LYS A 31 -0.22 13.23 -7.91
CA LYS A 31 -1.28 14.24 -8.06
C LYS A 31 -1.86 14.75 -6.74
N LYS A 32 -1.74 13.98 -5.66
CA LYS A 32 -2.34 14.26 -4.35
C LYS A 32 -1.24 14.36 -3.29
N SER A 33 -1.19 15.49 -2.59
CA SER A 33 -0.27 15.69 -1.46
C SER A 33 -0.70 14.94 -0.19
N ASN A 34 -1.98 14.57 -0.07
CA ASN A 34 -2.50 13.87 1.09
C ASN A 34 -2.44 12.34 0.91
N VAL A 35 -1.58 11.69 1.69
CA VAL A 35 -1.37 10.23 1.71
C VAL A 35 -2.60 9.42 2.13
N GLN A 36 -3.59 10.05 2.78
CA GLN A 36 -4.86 9.41 3.12
C GLN A 36 -5.81 9.31 1.92
N LEU A 37 -5.56 10.08 0.84
CA LEU A 37 -6.39 10.12 -0.37
C LEU A 37 -5.86 9.23 -1.50
N ILE A 38 -4.93 8.33 -1.20
CA ILE A 38 -4.36 7.38 -2.16
C ILE A 38 -4.56 5.94 -1.66
N PRO A 39 -4.76 4.97 -2.57
CA PRO A 39 -5.01 3.58 -2.19
C PRO A 39 -3.80 2.99 -1.47
N PRO A 40 -3.96 2.00 -0.55
CA PRO A 40 -2.85 1.36 0.14
C PRO A 40 -1.87 0.69 -0.83
N THR A 41 -0.67 0.35 -0.37
CA THR A 41 0.21 -0.53 -1.14
C THR A 41 -0.38 -1.93 -1.22
N ARG A 42 -0.01 -2.71 -2.24
CA ARG A 42 -0.43 -4.11 -2.35
C ARG A 42 -0.06 -4.93 -1.12
N ALA A 43 1.12 -4.68 -0.56
CA ALA A 43 1.59 -5.32 0.66
C ALA A 43 0.67 -5.02 1.86
N ALA A 44 0.33 -3.75 2.08
CA ALA A 44 -0.57 -3.36 3.16
C ALA A 44 -1.99 -3.91 2.95
N LEU A 45 -2.49 -3.87 1.71
CA LEU A 45 -3.79 -4.43 1.35
C LEU A 45 -3.85 -5.93 1.64
N LYS A 46 -2.81 -6.69 1.26
CA LYS A 46 -2.74 -8.13 1.53
C LYS A 46 -2.88 -8.41 3.04
N GLN A 47 -2.16 -7.67 3.88
CA GLN A 47 -2.24 -7.86 5.33
C GLN A 47 -3.61 -7.48 5.89
N HIS A 48 -4.23 -6.41 5.38
CA HIS A 48 -5.59 -6.04 5.75
C HIS A 48 -6.60 -7.14 5.39
N VAL A 49 -6.51 -7.70 4.18
CA VAL A 49 -7.38 -8.81 3.75
C VAL A 49 -7.21 -10.03 4.63
N LEU A 50 -5.97 -10.42 4.97
CA LEU A 50 -5.72 -11.54 5.87
C LEU A 50 -6.41 -11.35 7.22
N ARG A 51 -6.30 -10.16 7.82
CA ARG A 51 -6.97 -9.86 9.09
C ARG A 51 -8.49 -9.92 8.98
N ALA A 52 -9.05 -9.37 7.91
CA ALA A 52 -10.50 -9.41 7.66
C ALA A 52 -11.01 -10.85 7.49
N VAL A 53 -10.28 -11.68 6.74
CA VAL A 53 -10.61 -13.11 6.56
C VAL A 53 -10.51 -13.86 7.89
N TYR A 54 -9.50 -13.59 8.71
CA TYR A 54 -9.40 -14.20 10.03
C TYR A 54 -10.58 -13.85 10.93
N GLN A 55 -10.94 -12.57 10.98
CA GLN A 55 -12.05 -12.12 11.81
C GLN A 55 -13.37 -12.79 11.40
N VAL A 56 -13.68 -12.81 10.11
CA VAL A 56 -14.93 -13.38 9.62
C VAL A 56 -14.88 -14.91 9.62
N GLY A 57 -13.90 -15.49 8.93
CA GLY A 57 -13.83 -16.91 8.63
C GLY A 57 -13.31 -17.80 9.76
N HIS A 58 -12.54 -17.24 10.70
CA HIS A 58 -11.94 -18.02 11.79
C HIS A 58 -12.45 -17.65 13.18
N VAL A 59 -12.99 -16.45 13.37
CA VAL A 59 -13.56 -16.04 14.67
C VAL A 59 -15.09 -16.06 14.62
N TRP A 60 -15.70 -15.28 13.72
CA TRP A 60 -17.17 -15.12 13.74
C TRP A 60 -17.93 -16.37 13.31
N VAL A 61 -17.43 -17.13 12.32
CA VAL A 61 -18.06 -18.39 11.91
C VAL A 61 -18.12 -19.42 13.06
N LEU A 62 -17.19 -19.34 14.01
CA LEU A 62 -17.12 -20.25 15.16
C LEU A 62 -17.80 -19.69 16.41
N ALA A 63 -18.56 -18.60 16.31
CA ALA A 63 -19.14 -17.91 17.48
C ALA A 63 -20.07 -18.79 18.34
N LEU A 64 -20.69 -19.82 17.75
CA LEU A 64 -21.57 -20.76 18.45
C LEU A 64 -20.87 -22.04 18.89
N VAL A 65 -19.60 -22.23 18.52
CA VAL A 65 -18.82 -23.40 18.93
C VAL A 65 -18.23 -23.12 20.31
N PRO A 66 -18.50 -23.96 21.33
CA PRO A 66 -17.87 -23.80 22.63
C PRO A 66 -16.36 -24.03 22.53
N ALA A 67 -15.58 -23.12 23.14
CA ALA A 67 -14.11 -23.19 23.18
C ALA A 67 -13.44 -23.50 21.81
N PRO A 68 -13.70 -22.68 20.77
CA PRO A 68 -13.11 -22.92 19.46
C PRO A 68 -11.61 -22.64 19.47
N THR A 69 -10.86 -23.40 18.68
CA THR A 69 -9.42 -23.23 18.50
C THR A 69 -9.15 -22.62 17.12
N PRO A 70 -9.15 -21.28 16.99
CA PRO A 70 -8.81 -20.64 15.72
C PRO A 70 -7.33 -20.90 15.36
N PRO A 71 -6.95 -20.80 14.08
CA PRO A 71 -5.55 -20.86 13.66
C PRO A 71 -4.75 -19.71 14.28
N SER A 72 -3.41 -19.79 14.22
CA SER A 72 -2.55 -18.74 14.75
C SER A 72 -2.80 -17.40 14.05
N SER A 73 -3.09 -16.34 14.81
CA SER A 73 -3.30 -15.00 14.26
C SER A 73 -2.10 -14.48 13.46
N THR A 74 -0.89 -14.94 13.76
CA THR A 74 0.34 -14.52 13.07
C THR A 74 0.38 -14.91 11.59
N ASP A 75 -0.34 -15.96 11.21
CA ASP A 75 -0.47 -16.38 9.81
C ASP A 75 -1.48 -15.51 9.05
N TRP A 76 -2.20 -14.65 9.77
CA TRP A 76 -3.32 -13.87 9.26
C TRP A 76 -3.13 -12.35 9.44
N GLY A 77 -1.90 -11.89 9.26
CA GLY A 77 -1.58 -10.46 9.21
C GLY A 77 -1.58 -9.77 10.57
N TRP A 78 -1.27 -10.53 11.62
CA TRP A 78 -0.91 -10.03 12.94
C TRP A 78 0.56 -10.37 13.24
N ILE A 79 1.17 -9.61 14.14
CA ILE A 79 2.48 -9.90 14.75
C ILE A 79 2.32 -9.95 16.26
N LYS A 80 3.26 -10.62 16.94
CA LYS A 80 3.29 -10.67 18.40
C LYS A 80 4.37 -9.72 18.91
N SER A 81 3.96 -8.62 19.52
CA SER A 81 4.84 -7.62 20.13
C SER A 81 4.57 -7.58 21.62
N SER A 82 5.59 -7.82 22.45
CA SER A 82 5.45 -7.75 23.92
C SER A 82 4.30 -8.58 24.50
N GLY A 83 4.02 -9.74 23.90
CA GLY A 83 2.93 -10.64 24.30
C GLY A 83 1.55 -10.27 23.78
N VAL A 84 1.39 -9.12 23.12
CA VAL A 84 0.14 -8.64 22.52
C VAL A 84 0.15 -8.88 21.01
N ASN A 85 -1.02 -9.24 20.46
CA ASN A 85 -1.20 -9.32 19.01
C ASN A 85 -1.45 -7.92 18.45
N GLU A 86 -0.58 -7.47 17.55
CA GLU A 86 -0.69 -6.19 16.85
C GLU A 86 -0.86 -6.40 15.34
N PRO A 87 -1.55 -5.50 14.63
CA PRO A 87 -1.69 -5.63 13.19
C PRO A 87 -0.33 -5.57 12.49
N LEU A 88 -0.05 -6.54 11.61
CA LEU A 88 1.02 -6.41 10.64
C LEU A 88 0.57 -5.42 9.56
N TRP A 89 0.97 -4.15 9.67
CA TRP A 89 0.46 -3.13 8.76
C TRP A 89 0.93 -3.30 7.31
N THR A 90 2.18 -3.72 7.11
CA THR A 90 2.80 -3.91 5.80
C THR A 90 4.04 -4.79 5.93
N THR A 91 4.45 -5.46 4.85
CA THR A 91 5.73 -6.18 4.76
C THR A 91 6.80 -5.36 4.04
N LEU A 92 6.48 -4.15 3.60
CA LEU A 92 7.45 -3.21 3.04
C LEU A 92 8.20 -2.52 4.19
N PRO A 93 9.50 -2.27 4.04
CA PRO A 93 10.25 -1.49 5.01
C PRO A 93 9.78 -0.04 5.01
N GLU A 94 10.17 0.71 6.05
CA GLU A 94 9.81 2.11 6.19
C GLU A 94 10.26 2.95 4.99
N THR A 95 9.36 3.79 4.51
CA THR A 95 9.60 4.68 3.37
C THR A 95 10.87 5.52 3.53
N SER A 96 11.16 6.00 4.74
CA SER A 96 12.37 6.78 5.05
C SER A 96 13.68 6.02 4.78
N LYS A 97 13.64 4.68 4.86
CA LYS A 97 14.79 3.80 4.60
C LYS A 97 14.96 3.45 3.13
N MET A 98 13.93 3.64 2.30
CA MET A 98 13.95 3.28 0.87
C MET A 98 13.90 4.48 -0.08
N CYS A 99 13.23 5.57 0.27
CA CYS A 99 12.95 6.65 -0.67
C CYS A 99 14.06 7.71 -0.70
N ARG A 100 15.08 7.48 -1.52
CA ARG A 100 15.92 8.56 -2.08
C ARG A 100 15.23 9.30 -3.25
N GLU A 101 14.08 8.80 -3.70
CA GLU A 101 13.42 9.13 -4.97
C GLU A 101 12.35 10.23 -4.91
N LEU A 102 12.16 10.91 -3.78
CA LEU A 102 11.24 12.07 -3.69
C LEU A 102 11.82 13.34 -4.34
N VAL A 103 12.84 13.20 -5.18
CA VAL A 103 13.43 14.30 -5.93
C VAL A 103 12.52 14.64 -7.10
N SER A 104 11.84 15.79 -7.00
CA SER A 104 11.12 16.39 -8.11
C SER A 104 11.94 17.50 -8.77
N CYS A 105 11.85 17.63 -10.09
CA CYS A 105 12.35 18.79 -10.81
C CYS A 105 11.21 19.55 -11.50
N LYS A 106 11.46 20.82 -11.82
CA LYS A 106 10.52 21.66 -12.58
C LYS A 106 10.86 21.73 -14.07
N ASP A 107 12.11 21.41 -14.43
CA ASP A 107 12.64 21.50 -15.78
C ASP A 107 13.78 20.47 -15.94
N CYS A 108 13.63 19.51 -16.87
CA CYS A 108 14.65 18.48 -17.18
C CYS A 108 15.69 18.97 -18.24
N MET A 109 15.64 20.22 -18.73
CA MET A 109 16.53 20.71 -19.82
C MET A 109 17.97 21.02 -19.40
N LYS A 110 18.20 21.82 -18.35
CA LYS A 110 19.58 22.27 -17.99
C LYS A 110 19.98 22.01 -16.54
N ARG A 111 19.03 21.92 -15.61
CA ARG A 111 19.30 21.78 -14.15
C ARG A 111 18.38 20.74 -13.51
N CYS A 112 18.31 19.55 -14.10
CA CYS A 112 17.51 18.47 -13.56
C CYS A 112 18.10 17.95 -12.25
N LYS A 113 17.36 18.12 -11.14
CA LYS A 113 17.73 17.57 -9.83
C LYS A 113 17.74 16.04 -9.83
N CYS A 114 16.83 15.41 -10.57
CA CYS A 114 16.74 13.94 -10.70
C CYS A 114 17.99 13.38 -11.38
N LYS A 115 18.38 13.91 -12.55
CA LYS A 115 19.62 13.52 -13.25
C LYS A 115 20.85 13.78 -12.39
N LYS A 116 20.92 14.92 -11.68
CA LYS A 116 22.03 15.22 -10.76
C LYS A 116 22.13 14.22 -9.60
N ALA A 117 21.00 13.66 -9.17
CA ALA A 117 20.93 12.60 -8.16
C ALA A 117 21.10 11.18 -8.74
N GLY A 118 21.32 11.03 -10.06
CA GLY A 118 21.42 9.73 -10.72
C GLY A 118 20.09 8.99 -10.87
N LEU A 119 18.97 9.72 -10.89
CA LEU A 119 17.61 9.18 -10.94
C LEU A 119 16.87 9.59 -12.23
N GLU A 120 15.95 8.75 -12.68
CA GLU A 120 15.00 9.08 -13.75
C GLU A 120 13.97 10.13 -13.27
N CYS A 121 13.50 11.00 -14.18
CA CYS A 121 12.43 11.95 -13.88
C CYS A 121 11.13 11.13 -13.62
N THR A 122 10.43 11.34 -12.49
CA THR A 122 9.22 10.58 -12.11
C THR A 122 7.97 11.43 -12.32
N PRO A 123 6.73 10.89 -12.18
CA PRO A 123 5.51 11.71 -12.22
C PRO A 123 5.42 12.79 -11.13
N LEU A 124 6.36 12.84 -10.17
CA LEU A 124 6.50 13.97 -9.23
C LEU A 124 7.14 15.21 -9.89
N CYS A 125 7.78 15.05 -11.04
CA CYS A 125 8.42 16.11 -11.79
C CYS A 125 7.43 16.85 -12.69
N ALA A 126 7.58 18.16 -12.83
CA ALA A 126 6.73 18.95 -13.73
C ALA A 126 7.02 18.69 -15.23
N CYS A 127 8.13 18.02 -15.55
CA CYS A 127 8.45 17.57 -16.90
C CYS A 127 7.76 16.24 -17.28
N ASP A 128 6.98 15.66 -16.38
CA ASP A 128 6.26 14.38 -16.56
C ASP A 128 7.11 13.15 -16.98
N GLY A 129 8.44 13.23 -16.90
CA GLY A 129 9.32 12.11 -17.19
C GLY A 129 10.01 12.12 -18.56
N GLU A 130 9.96 13.23 -19.30
CA GLU A 130 10.79 13.44 -20.51
C GLU A 130 12.27 13.74 -20.20
#